data_AF-A0A4Q3N2L8-F1
#
_entry.id   AF-A0A4Q3N2L8-F1
#
_cell.length_a   1.000
_cell.length_b   1.000
_cell.length_c   1.000
_cell.angle_alpha   90.00
_cell.angle_beta   90.00
_cell.angle_gamma   90.00
#
_symmetry.space_group_name_H-M   'P 1'
#
loop_
_entity.id
_entity.type
_entity.pdbx_description
1 polymer ?
#
loop_
_entity_poly.entity_id
_entity_poly.type
_entity_poly.pdbx_seq_one_letter_code
_entity_poly.pdbx_strand_id
1 'polypeptide(L)'
;MALLGACLLAACGGGGGGGDGDGDNPQPPNGGGTVLTAGVAGLVGDWLENGCVTTGGQSFRRVLRATQLTPTSIAYFEGVATYGNGRCEGVRTVVGPSRMGDVVFTRSESNVNVAANWGEFTTVTNTRFSVIWAKKSEITLCLLGDEKPSILPTLDAVQASLKTLPDLGCFTRQ
;
A
#
# COMPACT_ATOMS: atom_id res chain seq x y z
N MET A 1 -25.09 16.22 -46.95
CA MET A 1 -26.42 16.45 -46.35
C MET A 1 -26.21 17.23 -45.06
N ALA A 2 -26.96 18.33 -44.92
CA ALA A 2 -27.08 19.36 -43.86
C ALA A 2 -26.28 19.17 -42.54
N LEU A 3 -25.44 20.14 -42.09
CA LEU A 3 -25.71 21.47 -41.49
C LEU A 3 -26.33 21.44 -40.07
N LEU A 4 -25.56 21.93 -39.07
CA LEU A 4 -25.92 22.73 -37.88
C LEU A 4 -24.66 22.77 -36.98
N GLY A 5 -23.99 23.89 -36.65
CA GLY A 5 -24.44 25.26 -36.35
C GLY A 5 -24.21 25.50 -34.84
N ALA A 6 -23.02 25.96 -34.43
CA ALA A 6 -22.68 27.34 -34.04
C ALA A 6 -22.86 27.64 -32.54
N CYS A 7 -21.82 28.14 -31.86
CA CYS A 7 -21.88 29.41 -31.11
C CYS A 7 -20.47 29.87 -30.67
N LEU A 8 -20.23 31.14 -30.98
CA LEU A 8 -19.02 31.92 -30.78
C LEU A 8 -18.86 32.35 -29.32
N LEU A 9 -17.62 32.44 -28.85
CA LEU A 9 -17.18 33.50 -27.93
C LEU A 9 -15.75 33.89 -28.33
N ALA A 10 -15.67 34.75 -29.35
CA ALA A 10 -14.49 35.54 -29.64
C ALA A 10 -14.50 36.75 -28.68
N ALA A 11 -13.62 36.75 -27.68
CA ALA A 11 -13.30 37.95 -26.93
C ALA A 11 -11.99 38.50 -27.51
N CYS A 12 -12.13 39.50 -28.38
CA CYS A 12 -11.06 40.38 -28.80
C CYS A 12 -10.82 41.39 -27.66
N GLY A 13 -9.62 41.38 -27.09
CA GLY A 13 -9.13 42.42 -26.21
C GLY A 13 -7.67 42.68 -26.55
N GLY A 14 -7.44 43.67 -27.41
CA GLY A 14 -6.11 44.07 -27.88
C GLY A 14 -5.43 45.08 -26.94
N GLY A 15 -4.10 45.10 -27.05
CA GLY A 15 -3.15 46.05 -26.43
C GLY A 15 -1.93 45.24 -25.98
N GLY A 16 -0.75 45.30 -26.60
CA GLY A 16 -0.06 46.42 -27.24
C GLY A 16 1.05 46.89 -26.30
N GLY A 17 2.25 46.33 -26.43
CA GLY A 17 3.44 46.77 -25.68
C GLY A 17 4.54 45.72 -25.67
N GLY A 18 5.64 45.98 -26.37
CA GLY A 18 6.82 45.13 -26.42
C GLY A 18 7.62 45.16 -25.11
N GLY A 19 8.41 44.13 -24.90
CA GLY A 19 9.38 44.01 -23.82
C GLY A 19 9.92 42.59 -23.76
N ASP A 20 11.23 42.46 -23.93
CA ASP A 20 12.00 41.23 -23.85
C ASP A 20 11.71 40.47 -22.55
N GLY A 21 11.45 39.16 -22.64
CA GLY A 21 11.14 38.35 -21.46
C GLY A 21 11.12 36.87 -21.79
N ASP A 22 11.84 36.12 -20.97
CA ASP A 22 12.22 34.72 -21.13
C ASP A 22 11.07 33.77 -21.49
N GLY A 23 11.42 32.74 -22.29
CA GLY A 23 10.50 31.71 -22.74
C GLY A 23 9.97 30.85 -21.59
N ASP A 24 8.89 31.29 -20.96
CA ASP A 24 8.03 30.46 -20.12
C ASP A 24 7.18 29.56 -21.01
N ASN A 25 7.73 28.37 -21.30
CA ASN A 25 6.96 27.26 -21.83
C ASN A 25 6.03 26.76 -20.71
N PRO A 26 4.68 26.78 -20.84
CA PRO A 26 3.80 26.25 -19.81
C PRO A 26 4.00 24.73 -19.73
N GLN A 27 4.77 24.28 -18.75
CA GLN A 27 4.92 22.87 -18.45
C GLN A 27 3.53 22.31 -18.10
N PRO A 28 3.05 21.24 -18.78
CA PRO A 28 1.78 20.65 -18.42
C PRO A 28 1.81 20.18 -16.96
N PRO A 29 0.70 20.25 -16.22
CA PRO A 29 0.67 19.78 -14.83
C PRO A 29 1.10 18.32 -14.82
N ASN A 30 2.22 18.04 -14.14
CA ASN A 30 2.67 16.68 -13.88
C ASN A 30 1.49 15.91 -13.29
N GLY A 31 1.02 14.88 -14.00
CA GLY A 31 -0.11 14.04 -13.59
C GLY A 31 0.15 13.47 -12.20
N GLY A 32 -0.41 14.13 -11.18
CA GLY A 32 -0.27 13.75 -9.80
C GLY A 32 -1.09 12.48 -9.56
N GLY A 33 -0.40 11.35 -9.39
CA GLY A 33 -1.05 10.14 -8.90
C GLY A 33 -1.70 10.38 -7.53
N THR A 34 -2.72 9.61 -7.21
CA THR A 34 -3.33 9.67 -5.87
C THR A 34 -2.32 9.16 -4.84
N VAL A 35 -2.08 9.95 -3.79
CA VAL A 35 -1.23 9.54 -2.66
C VAL A 35 -1.84 8.33 -1.96
N LEU A 36 -1.02 7.32 -1.68
CA LEU A 36 -1.47 6.12 -0.98
C LEU A 36 -1.86 6.44 0.46
N THR A 37 -2.95 5.82 0.92
CA THR A 37 -3.47 6.01 2.28
C THR A 37 -2.50 5.44 3.31
N ALA A 38 -1.86 6.31 4.10
CA ALA A 38 -1.03 5.93 5.23
C ALA A 38 -1.83 5.73 6.53
N GLY A 39 -1.16 5.27 7.58
CA GLY A 39 -1.72 5.07 8.91
C GLY A 39 -2.67 3.87 8.99
N VAL A 40 -3.29 3.72 10.16
CA VAL A 40 -4.20 2.60 10.46
C VAL A 40 -5.33 2.48 9.44
N ALA A 41 -5.90 3.59 8.99
CA ALA A 41 -6.97 3.60 8.00
C ALA A 41 -6.59 2.88 6.69
N GLY A 42 -5.32 2.98 6.27
CA GLY A 42 -4.82 2.32 5.08
C GLY A 42 -4.47 0.84 5.26
N LEU A 43 -4.42 0.34 6.50
CA LEU A 43 -3.94 -1.01 6.85
C LEU A 43 -5.06 -1.95 7.29
N VAL A 44 -6.12 -1.42 7.91
CA VAL A 44 -7.25 -2.22 8.40
C VAL A 44 -7.88 -3.03 7.27
N GLY A 45 -8.22 -4.28 7.55
CA GLY A 45 -8.87 -5.19 6.61
C GLY A 45 -8.24 -6.57 6.59
N ASP A 46 -8.70 -7.36 5.62
CA ASP A 46 -8.23 -8.71 5.35
C ASP A 46 -7.26 -8.71 4.17
N TRP A 47 -6.21 -9.49 4.33
CA TRP A 47 -5.08 -9.55 3.42
C TRP A 47 -4.68 -11.01 3.23
N LEU A 48 -4.43 -11.42 1.99
CA LEU A 48 -4.01 -12.76 1.65
C LEU A 48 -2.62 -12.70 1.05
N GLU A 49 -1.69 -13.49 1.58
CA GLU A 49 -0.33 -13.57 1.06
C GLU A 49 -0.34 -14.00 -0.41
N ASN A 50 0.52 -13.40 -1.22
CA ASN A 50 0.64 -13.70 -2.64
C ASN A 50 1.37 -15.03 -2.86
N GLY A 51 2.31 -15.34 -1.96
CA GLY A 51 3.05 -16.59 -1.91
C GLY A 51 2.12 -17.79 -1.76
N CYS A 52 2.40 -18.84 -2.54
CA CYS A 52 1.70 -20.10 -2.47
C CYS A 52 2.67 -21.18 -2.00
N VAL A 53 2.35 -21.84 -0.89
CA VAL A 53 3.09 -23.01 -0.41
C VAL A 53 2.34 -24.26 -0.82
N THR A 54 2.99 -25.17 -1.54
CA THR A 54 2.37 -26.42 -2.01
C THR A 54 2.95 -27.60 -1.23
N THR A 55 2.05 -28.44 -0.69
CA THR A 55 2.41 -29.66 0.03
C THR A 55 1.55 -30.81 -0.48
N GLY A 56 2.15 -31.68 -1.29
CA GLY A 56 1.43 -32.77 -1.94
C GLY A 56 0.32 -32.25 -2.85
N GLY A 57 -0.91 -32.74 -2.66
CA GLY A 57 -2.09 -32.34 -3.44
C GLY A 57 -2.76 -31.04 -3.00
N GLN A 58 -2.28 -30.40 -1.92
CA GLN A 58 -2.87 -29.18 -1.36
C GLN A 58 -1.90 -28.01 -1.46
N SER A 59 -2.45 -26.81 -1.28
CA SER A 59 -1.66 -25.60 -1.19
C SER A 59 -2.27 -24.61 -0.21
N PHE A 60 -1.43 -23.68 0.24
CA PHE A 60 -1.70 -22.84 1.39
C PHE A 60 -1.20 -21.42 1.13
N ARG A 61 -1.93 -20.45 1.68
CA ARG A 61 -1.52 -19.04 1.76
C ARG A 61 -1.77 -18.52 3.16
N ARG A 62 -0.93 -17.63 3.67
CA ARG A 62 -1.21 -16.94 4.94
C ARG A 62 -2.33 -15.94 4.76
N VAL A 63 -3.20 -15.86 5.76
CA VAL A 63 -4.24 -14.84 5.88
C VAL A 63 -3.81 -13.91 7.01
N LEU A 64 -3.84 -12.62 6.75
CA LEU A 64 -3.62 -11.56 7.73
C LEU A 64 -4.92 -10.78 7.89
N ARG A 65 -5.28 -10.49 9.14
CA ARG A 65 -6.33 -9.51 9.46
C ARG A 65 -5.76 -8.44 10.38
N ALA A 66 -5.98 -7.19 9.99
CA ALA A 66 -5.67 -6.02 10.79
C ALA A 66 -6.96 -5.35 11.24
N THR A 67 -7.18 -5.28 12.55
CA THR A 67 -8.36 -4.63 13.14
C THR A 67 -7.91 -3.39 13.88
N GLN A 68 -8.59 -2.26 13.66
CA GLN A 68 -8.28 -1.03 14.38
C GLN A 68 -8.55 -1.19 15.88
N LEU A 69 -7.57 -0.79 16.70
CA LEU A 69 -7.75 -0.61 18.15
C LEU A 69 -7.87 0.87 18.49
N THR A 70 -6.95 1.67 17.94
CA THR A 70 -6.89 3.13 18.11
C THR A 70 -6.52 3.78 16.77
N PRO A 71 -6.48 5.11 16.65
CA PRO A 71 -5.99 5.77 15.43
C PRO A 71 -4.55 5.41 15.04
N THR A 72 -3.73 4.91 15.97
CA THR A 72 -2.31 4.57 15.75
C THR A 72 -1.96 3.11 16.07
N SER A 73 -2.94 2.26 16.39
CA SER A 73 -2.68 0.85 16.67
C SER A 73 -3.71 -0.10 16.11
N ILE A 74 -3.24 -1.31 15.78
CA ILE A 74 -4.05 -2.42 15.29
C ILE A 74 -3.84 -3.68 16.14
N ALA A 75 -4.86 -4.52 16.20
CA ALA A 75 -4.72 -5.92 16.55
C ALA A 75 -4.37 -6.70 15.27
N TYR A 76 -3.31 -7.49 15.34
CA TYR A 76 -2.82 -8.34 14.25
C TYR A 76 -3.27 -9.79 14.47
N PHE A 77 -3.92 -10.37 13.47
CA PHE A 77 -4.32 -11.77 13.45
C PHE A 77 -3.74 -12.49 12.23
N GLU A 78 -3.41 -13.77 12.40
CA GLU A 78 -2.96 -14.66 11.32
C GLU A 78 -3.79 -15.93 11.23
N GLY A 79 -3.98 -16.42 10.01
CA GLY A 79 -4.62 -17.69 9.70
C GLY A 79 -4.05 -18.30 8.42
N VAL A 80 -4.68 -19.36 7.94
CA VAL A 80 -4.26 -20.08 6.73
C VAL A 80 -5.47 -20.30 5.81
N ALA A 81 -5.31 -19.94 4.54
CA ALA A 81 -6.21 -20.33 3.47
C ALA A 81 -5.69 -21.62 2.83
N THR A 82 -6.51 -22.67 2.85
CA THR A 82 -6.20 -23.99 2.28
C THR A 82 -6.98 -24.19 1.00
N TYR A 83 -6.29 -24.68 -0.03
CA TYR A 83 -6.84 -25.02 -1.33
C TYR A 83 -6.71 -26.53 -1.55
N GLY A 84 -7.74 -27.15 -2.14
CA GLY A 84 -7.77 -28.58 -2.47
C GLY A 84 -6.93 -28.97 -3.69
N ASN A 85 -6.04 -28.10 -4.15
CA ASN A 85 -5.14 -28.30 -5.28
C ASN A 85 -3.76 -27.70 -4.95
N GLY A 86 -2.75 -27.97 -5.79
CA GLY A 86 -1.39 -27.48 -5.59
C GLY A 86 -1.06 -26.09 -6.17
N ARG A 87 -2.07 -25.25 -6.46
CA ARG A 87 -1.88 -23.97 -7.21
C ARG A 87 -2.38 -22.72 -6.47
N CYS A 88 -2.99 -22.86 -5.30
CA CYS A 88 -3.68 -21.80 -4.56
C CYS A 88 -4.77 -21.08 -5.37
N GLU A 89 -5.55 -21.85 -6.12
CA GLU A 89 -6.61 -21.35 -7.00
C GLU A 89 -7.98 -21.92 -6.61
N GLY A 90 -9.04 -21.15 -6.86
CA GLY A 90 -10.43 -21.59 -6.67
C GLY A 90 -10.92 -21.52 -5.22
N VAL A 91 -11.85 -22.42 -4.88
CA VAL A 91 -12.49 -22.46 -3.56
C VAL A 91 -11.44 -22.75 -2.48
N ARG A 92 -11.49 -21.95 -1.41
CA ARG A 92 -10.61 -22.08 -0.26
C ARG A 92 -11.41 -22.28 1.02
N THR A 93 -10.83 -23.02 1.95
CA THR A 93 -11.25 -23.01 3.35
C THR A 93 -10.27 -22.18 4.16
N VAL A 94 -10.76 -21.37 5.09
CA VAL A 94 -9.90 -20.55 5.96
C VAL A 94 -9.96 -21.11 7.38
N VAL A 95 -8.79 -21.36 7.95
CA VAL A 95 -8.61 -21.71 9.35
C VAL A 95 -8.02 -20.51 10.08
N GLY A 96 -8.62 -20.13 11.22
CA GLY A 96 -8.32 -18.87 11.91
C GLY A 96 -9.14 -17.69 11.36
N PRO A 97 -8.68 -16.43 11.50
CA PRO A 97 -7.38 -16.04 12.04
C PRO A 97 -7.37 -15.90 13.57
N SER A 98 -6.24 -16.26 14.19
CA SER A 98 -5.98 -16.15 15.63
C SER A 98 -5.18 -14.89 15.94
N ARG A 99 -5.39 -14.29 17.10
CA ARG A 99 -4.69 -13.07 17.51
C ARG A 99 -3.21 -13.36 17.76
N MET A 100 -2.34 -12.62 17.07
CA MET A 100 -0.88 -12.72 17.19
C MET A 100 -0.29 -11.65 18.10
N GLY A 101 -0.98 -10.51 18.25
CA GLY A 101 -0.58 -9.42 19.14
C GLY A 101 -1.08 -8.08 18.62
N ASP A 102 -0.41 -7.01 19.01
CA ASP A 102 -0.76 -5.63 18.64
C ASP A 102 0.42 -4.92 18.01
N VAL A 103 0.15 -4.08 17.02
CA VAL A 103 1.14 -3.17 16.42
C VAL A 103 0.78 -1.74 16.79
N VAL A 104 1.73 -1.01 17.36
CA VAL A 104 1.61 0.42 17.65
C VAL A 104 2.52 1.18 16.69
N PHE A 105 1.93 2.00 15.84
CA PHE A 105 2.64 2.81 14.86
C PHE A 105 3.05 4.15 15.48
N THR A 106 4.32 4.49 15.34
CA THR A 106 4.89 5.76 15.84
C THR A 106 5.02 6.79 14.73
N ARG A 107 5.04 6.34 13.47
CA ARG A 107 5.21 7.19 12.31
C ARG A 107 4.57 6.56 11.08
N SER A 108 3.95 7.40 10.27
CA SER A 108 3.39 7.02 8.97
C SER A 108 3.72 8.08 7.94
N GLU A 109 4.23 7.68 6.78
CA GLU A 109 4.58 8.56 5.67
C GLU A 109 4.07 7.94 4.35
N SER A 110 3.74 8.77 3.36
CA SER A 110 3.28 8.28 2.06
C SER A 110 3.52 9.25 0.93
N ASN A 111 3.60 8.68 -0.27
CA ASN A 111 3.52 9.38 -1.54
C ASN A 111 2.67 8.55 -2.53
N VAL A 112 2.77 8.84 -3.82
CA VAL A 112 2.01 8.16 -4.87
C VAL A 112 2.49 6.72 -5.15
N ASN A 113 3.68 6.35 -4.68
CA ASN A 113 4.32 5.06 -4.96
C ASN A 113 4.32 4.13 -3.75
N VAL A 114 4.39 4.67 -2.54
CA VAL A 114 4.51 3.90 -1.30
C VAL A 114 3.83 4.61 -0.14
N ALA A 115 3.22 3.84 0.76
CA ALA A 115 2.89 4.28 2.11
C ALA A 115 3.61 3.37 3.11
N ALA A 116 4.30 3.93 4.09
CA ALA A 116 5.06 3.19 5.08
C ALA A 116 4.63 3.56 6.50
N ASN A 117 4.52 2.57 7.38
CA ASN A 117 4.07 2.73 8.75
C ASN A 117 5.06 2.02 9.68
N TRP A 118 5.89 2.79 10.38
CA TRP A 118 6.87 2.29 11.33
C TRP A 118 6.21 2.09 12.68
N GLY A 119 6.48 0.95 13.33
CA GLY A 119 5.89 0.64 14.62
C GLY A 119 6.62 -0.46 15.38
N GLU A 120 6.09 -0.76 16.55
CA GLU A 120 6.50 -1.89 17.38
C GLU A 120 5.36 -2.91 17.41
N PHE A 121 5.66 -4.15 17.00
CA PHE A 121 4.77 -5.28 17.15
C PHE A 121 5.06 -5.98 18.49
N THR A 122 4.07 -6.05 19.37
CA THR A 122 4.13 -6.83 20.60
C THR A 122 3.27 -8.08 20.46
N THR A 123 3.89 -9.27 20.49
CA THR A 123 3.18 -10.54 20.38
C THR A 123 2.35 -10.83 21.63
N VAL A 124 1.43 -11.79 21.53
CA VAL A 124 0.69 -12.33 22.70
C VAL A 124 1.59 -12.92 23.78
N THR A 125 2.85 -13.25 23.45
CA THR A 125 3.89 -13.71 24.38
C THR A 125 4.77 -12.56 24.91
N ASN A 126 4.38 -11.30 24.70
CA ASN A 126 5.14 -10.09 25.07
C ASN A 126 6.52 -9.95 24.40
N THR A 127 6.76 -10.63 23.29
CA THR A 127 7.96 -10.42 22.47
C THR A 127 7.76 -9.20 21.58
N ARG A 128 8.79 -8.36 21.45
CA ARG A 128 8.71 -7.08 20.74
C ARG A 128 9.61 -7.07 19.51
N PHE A 129 9.08 -6.58 18.40
CA PHE A 129 9.79 -6.44 17.13
C PHE A 129 9.55 -5.05 16.55
N SER A 130 10.60 -4.43 16.01
CA SER A 130 10.43 -3.24 15.16
C SER A 130 9.95 -3.71 13.78
N VAL A 131 8.91 -3.07 13.26
CA VAL A 131 8.25 -3.48 12.01
C VAL A 131 7.92 -2.27 11.16
N ILE A 132 7.88 -2.49 9.85
CA ILE A 132 7.34 -1.52 8.89
C ILE A 132 6.25 -2.22 8.07
N TRP A 133 5.04 -1.67 8.14
CA TRP A 133 3.91 -2.10 7.31
C TRP A 133 3.83 -1.16 6.12
N ALA A 134 4.24 -1.64 4.95
CA ALA A 134 4.42 -0.81 3.76
C ALA A 134 3.49 -1.25 2.61
N LYS A 135 2.79 -0.30 2.01
CA LYS A 135 1.93 -0.54 0.84
C LYS A 135 2.64 -0.12 -0.44
N LYS A 136 2.62 -1.00 -1.45
CA LYS A 136 3.02 -0.71 -2.85
C LYS A 136 1.86 -0.14 -3.68
N SER A 137 0.62 -0.38 -3.24
CA SER A 137 -0.63 0.14 -3.81
C SER A 137 -1.72 0.08 -2.74
N GLU A 138 -2.93 0.59 -3.00
CA GLU A 138 -4.05 0.46 -2.05
C GLU A 138 -4.46 -0.99 -1.76
N ILE A 139 -4.07 -1.93 -2.63
CA ILE A 139 -4.42 -3.35 -2.52
C ILE A 139 -3.23 -4.26 -2.26
N THR A 140 -2.01 -3.73 -2.14
CA THR A 140 -0.79 -4.51 -1.95
C THR A 140 -0.04 -4.05 -0.71
N LEU A 141 0.00 -4.91 0.31
CA LEU A 141 0.69 -4.69 1.59
C LEU A 141 1.90 -5.63 1.71
N CYS A 142 3.03 -5.12 2.16
CA CYS A 142 4.23 -5.90 2.45
C CYS A 142 4.66 -5.61 3.88
N LEU A 143 5.06 -6.66 4.60
CA LEU A 143 5.55 -6.54 5.98
C LEU A 143 7.07 -6.66 5.96
N LEU A 144 7.75 -5.64 6.51
CA LEU A 144 9.20 -5.61 6.61
C LEU A 144 9.60 -5.68 8.09
N GLY A 145 10.63 -6.47 8.37
CA GLY A 145 11.35 -6.36 9.64
C GLY A 145 12.15 -5.07 9.68
N ASP A 146 12.35 -4.53 10.88
CA ASP A 146 13.15 -3.34 11.13
C ASP A 146 13.95 -3.48 12.42
N GLU A 147 14.79 -2.51 12.71
CA GLU A 147 15.60 -2.44 13.94
C GLU A 147 15.35 -1.15 14.70
N LYS A 148 15.98 -1.02 15.87
CA LYS A 148 15.95 0.19 16.69
C LYS A 148 17.39 0.61 17.02
N PRO A 149 17.93 1.66 16.40
CA PRO A 149 17.30 2.56 15.42
C PRO A 149 16.98 1.88 14.08
N SER A 150 16.04 2.45 13.31
CA SER A 150 15.55 1.89 12.05
C SER A 150 16.64 1.77 11.00
N ILE A 151 16.70 0.62 10.31
CA ILE A 151 17.58 0.40 9.15
C ILE A 151 16.96 0.93 7.85
N LEU A 152 15.65 1.21 7.85
CA LEU A 152 14.92 1.84 6.75
C LEU A 152 14.27 3.14 7.23
N PRO A 153 15.07 4.16 7.60
CA PRO A 153 14.59 5.33 8.33
C PRO A 153 13.77 6.30 7.48
N THR A 154 13.79 6.19 6.15
CA THR A 154 13.10 7.10 5.23
C THR A 154 12.14 6.36 4.31
N LEU A 155 11.13 7.09 3.80
CA LEU A 155 10.20 6.56 2.81
C LEU A 155 10.91 6.02 1.55
N ASP A 156 11.97 6.70 1.10
CA ASP A 156 12.79 6.28 -0.05
C ASP A 156 13.55 4.97 0.22
N ALA A 157 14.07 4.78 1.44
CA ALA A 157 14.72 3.53 1.84
C ALA A 157 13.73 2.36 1.84
N VAL A 158 12.51 2.59 2.35
CA VAL A 158 11.43 1.60 2.28
C VAL A 158 11.07 1.30 0.83
N GLN A 159 10.90 2.32 -0.02
CA GLN A 159 10.60 2.13 -1.43
C GLN A 159 11.68 1.34 -2.16
N ALA A 160 12.97 1.59 -1.86
CA ALA A 160 14.09 0.84 -2.42
C ALA A 160 14.06 -0.63 -1.97
N SER A 161 13.81 -0.89 -0.69
CA SER A 161 13.68 -2.24 -0.14
C SER A 161 12.54 -3.02 -0.84
N LEU A 162 11.37 -2.39 -1.01
CA LEU A 162 10.21 -2.99 -1.69
C LEU A 162 10.44 -3.35 -3.16
N LYS A 163 11.42 -2.72 -3.84
CA LYS A 163 11.81 -3.09 -5.22
C LYS A 163 12.57 -4.42 -5.26
N THR A 164 13.27 -4.76 -4.17
CA THR A 164 14.02 -6.01 -4.06
C THR A 164 13.21 -7.16 -3.44
N LEU A 165 12.13 -6.82 -2.73
CA LEU A 165 11.25 -7.81 -2.12
C LEU A 165 10.42 -8.53 -3.22
N PRO A 166 10.48 -9.87 -3.31
CA PRO A 166 9.61 -10.61 -4.21
C PRO A 166 8.13 -10.39 -3.88
N ASP A 167 7.29 -10.21 -4.89
CA ASP A 167 5.84 -9.96 -4.69
C ASP A 167 5.14 -11.09 -3.92
N LEU A 168 5.69 -12.31 -3.97
CA LEU A 168 5.22 -13.46 -3.20
C LEU A 168 5.29 -13.23 -1.68
N GLY A 169 6.20 -12.38 -1.19
CA GLY A 169 6.30 -12.01 0.23
C GLY A 169 5.34 -10.90 0.67
N CYS A 170 4.52 -10.39 -0.25
CA CYS A 170 3.49 -9.39 0.03
C CYS A 170 2.10 -10.03 0.07
N PHE A 171 1.11 -9.22 0.43
CA PHE A 171 -0.28 -9.59 0.59
C PHE A 171 -1.16 -8.75 -0.32
N THR A 172 -2.23 -9.36 -0.83
CA THR A 172 -3.29 -8.71 -1.60
C THR A 172 -4.55 -8.57 -0.76
N ARG A 173 -5.17 -7.40 -0.81
CA ARG A 173 -6.43 -7.12 -0.10
C ARG A 173 -7.55 -8.05 -0.54
N GLN A 174 -8.38 -8.48 0.41
CA GLN A 174 -9.52 -9.37 0.18
C GLN A 174 -10.86 -8.65 0.22
#